data_AF-A0A1Y1Y118-F1
#
_entry.id   AF-A0A1Y1Y118-F1
#
_cell.length_a   1.000
_cell.length_b   1.000
_cell.length_c   1.000
_cell.angle_alpha   90.00
_cell.angle_beta   90.00
_cell.angle_gamma   90.00
#
_symmetry.space_group_name_H-M   'P 1'
#
loop_
_entity.id
_entity.type
_entity.pdbx_description
1 polymer ?
#
loop_
_entity_poly.entity_id
_entity_poly.type
_entity_poly.pdbx_seq_one_letter_code
_entity_poly.pdbx_strand_id
1 'polypeptide(L)'
;DYDMVNPLGTYPCKGYGQGGIVQTVKAGASVQVKIGGIAKHSGGHCQFAISYDQGKTFAVLDTIYGDCLIASTQYSVNIPSTAGSSKNAVFAWTWINKIGNREYYMNCADLEIQGLADDYIAGPKLLVVNLPG
;
A
#
# COMPACT_ATOMS: atom_id res chain seq x y z
N ASP A 1 3.46 18.17 -5.54
CA ASP A 1 3.70 18.09 -4.10
C ASP A 1 2.56 17.28 -3.51
N TYR A 2 2.82 16.01 -3.20
CA TYR A 2 1.78 15.07 -2.78
C TYR A 2 1.79 15.03 -1.25
N ASP A 3 0.68 15.42 -0.64
CA ASP A 3 0.51 15.33 0.81
C ASP A 3 0.29 13.87 1.22
N MET A 4 1.40 13.21 1.54
CA MET A 4 1.45 11.80 1.91
C MET A 4 1.34 11.58 3.43
N VAL A 5 1.33 12.65 4.25
CA VAL A 5 1.37 12.53 5.71
C VAL A 5 0.01 12.69 6.39
N ASN A 6 -0.96 13.30 5.71
CA ASN A 6 -2.32 13.43 6.25
C ASN A 6 -3.19 12.18 6.02
N PRO A 7 -4.30 12.03 6.75
CA PRO A 7 -5.31 10.99 6.51
C PRO A 7 -5.81 10.97 5.05
N LEU A 8 -6.44 9.86 4.64
CA LEU A 8 -6.78 9.58 3.24
C LEU A 8 -7.69 10.65 2.59
N GLY A 9 -8.71 11.14 3.30
CA GLY A 9 -9.71 12.04 2.70
C GLY A 9 -10.52 11.32 1.61
N THR A 10 -10.03 11.28 0.36
CA THR A 10 -10.70 10.63 -0.77
C THR A 10 -10.16 9.22 -1.01
N TYR A 11 -11.04 8.22 -0.99
CA TYR A 11 -10.69 6.84 -1.34
C TYR A 11 -10.87 6.56 -2.85
N PRO A 12 -9.99 5.77 -3.49
CA PRO A 12 -8.67 5.30 -3.03
C PRO A 12 -7.57 6.34 -3.32
N CYS A 13 -6.36 6.11 -2.80
CA CYS A 13 -5.15 6.84 -3.21
C CYS A 13 -5.25 8.38 -3.12
N LYS A 14 -6.03 8.91 -2.16
CA LYS A 14 -6.32 10.35 -1.99
C LYS A 14 -7.03 10.98 -3.20
N GLY A 15 -7.62 10.17 -4.08
CA GLY A 15 -8.23 10.61 -5.33
C GLY A 15 -7.22 10.91 -6.45
N TYR A 16 -5.93 10.65 -6.24
CA TYR A 16 -4.93 10.81 -7.29
C TYR A 16 -5.08 9.68 -8.33
N GLY A 17 -4.96 10.07 -9.60
CA GLY A 17 -4.88 9.12 -10.71
C GLY A 17 -3.50 8.44 -10.77
N GLN A 18 -3.32 7.63 -11.80
CA GLN A 18 -2.06 6.95 -12.06
C GLN A 18 -0.93 7.98 -12.26
N GLY A 19 0.17 7.79 -11.53
CA GLY A 19 1.41 8.52 -11.65
C GLY A 19 2.46 7.78 -12.51
N GLY A 20 3.72 8.14 -12.31
CA GLY A 20 4.86 7.49 -12.96
C GLY A 20 5.30 6.24 -12.19
N ILE A 21 5.88 5.28 -12.92
CA ILE A 21 6.46 4.08 -12.32
C ILE A 21 7.64 4.45 -11.44
N VAL A 22 7.52 4.20 -10.14
CA VAL A 22 8.55 4.54 -9.16
C VAL A 22 9.56 3.41 -8.95
N GLN A 23 9.18 2.18 -9.29
CA GLN A 23 10.04 1.00 -9.18
C GLN A 23 9.58 -0.10 -10.13
N THR A 24 10.55 -0.81 -10.71
CA THR A 24 10.33 -2.07 -11.42
C THR A 24 10.76 -3.22 -10.52
N VAL A 25 9.89 -4.22 -10.32
CA VAL A 25 10.09 -5.32 -9.36
C VAL A 25 9.81 -6.65 -10.06
N LYS A 26 10.67 -7.64 -9.86
CA LYS A 26 10.45 -9.01 -10.35
C LYS A 26 9.55 -9.77 -9.39
N ALA A 27 8.69 -10.63 -9.91
CA ALA A 27 7.97 -11.60 -9.10
C ALA A 27 8.96 -12.42 -8.24
N GLY A 28 8.65 -12.60 -6.95
CA GLY A 28 9.53 -13.24 -5.97
C GLY A 28 10.57 -12.31 -5.33
N ALA A 29 10.65 -11.05 -5.76
CA ALA A 29 11.46 -10.02 -5.12
C ALA A 29 10.61 -9.13 -4.21
N SER A 30 11.25 -8.23 -3.46
CA SER A 30 10.57 -7.32 -2.54
C SER A 30 10.51 -5.88 -3.03
N VAL A 31 9.39 -5.21 -2.75
CA VAL A 31 9.25 -3.75 -2.78
C VAL A 31 9.87 -3.19 -1.50
N GLN A 32 10.76 -2.22 -1.63
CA GLN A 32 11.36 -1.54 -0.49
C GLN A 32 10.56 -0.27 -0.19
N VAL A 33 9.97 -0.21 0.99
CA VAL A 33 9.10 0.90 1.41
C VAL A 33 9.82 1.71 2.48
N LYS A 34 9.82 3.03 2.31
CA LYS A 34 10.22 3.98 3.36
C LYS A 34 9.08 4.95 3.61
N ILE A 35 8.58 4.94 4.84
CA ILE A 35 7.48 5.79 5.26
C ILE A 35 8.06 7.03 5.95
N GLY A 36 7.66 8.20 5.46
CA GLY A 36 8.00 9.50 6.05
C GLY A 36 6.98 9.96 7.09
N GLY A 37 7.22 11.14 7.68
CA GLY A 37 6.34 11.73 8.69
C GLY A 37 6.90 11.62 10.12
N ILE A 38 6.30 12.37 11.04
CA ILE A 38 6.81 12.56 12.41
C ILE A 38 5.89 11.99 13.50
N ALA A 39 4.60 11.78 13.21
CA ALA A 39 3.62 11.30 14.19
C ALA A 39 3.35 9.81 14.03
N LYS A 40 3.80 9.00 15.00
CA LYS A 40 3.63 7.53 14.98
C LYS A 40 2.34 7.03 15.61
N HIS A 41 1.56 7.89 16.27
CA HIS A 41 0.29 7.55 16.95
C HIS A 41 0.30 6.24 17.75
N SER A 42 1.40 5.98 18.49
CA SER A 42 1.64 4.73 19.23
C SER A 42 1.44 3.45 18.42
N GLY A 43 1.61 3.55 17.10
CA GLY A 43 1.53 2.47 16.14
C GLY A 43 0.14 2.31 15.56
N GLY A 44 -0.30 1.07 15.46
CA GLY A 44 -1.55 0.69 14.80
C GLY A 44 -1.34 -0.42 13.80
N HIS A 45 -2.28 -0.55 12.87
CA HIS A 45 -2.29 -1.65 11.91
C HIS A 45 -1.98 -1.14 10.52
N CYS A 46 -1.04 -1.75 9.82
CA CYS A 46 -0.77 -1.44 8.42
C CYS A 46 -1.04 -2.62 7.52
N GLN A 47 -1.54 -2.36 6.32
CA GLN A 47 -1.54 -3.33 5.24
C GLN A 47 -0.79 -2.77 4.05
N PHE A 48 0.00 -3.64 3.42
CA PHE A 48 0.56 -3.42 2.10
C PHE A 48 -0.24 -4.26 1.11
N ALA A 49 -0.69 -3.64 0.03
CA ALA A 49 -1.56 -4.29 -0.93
C ALA A 49 -1.22 -3.88 -2.35
N ILE A 50 -1.69 -4.66 -3.32
CA ILE A 50 -1.45 -4.41 -4.74
C ILE A 50 -2.75 -4.52 -5.53
N SER A 51 -2.87 -3.69 -6.55
CA SER A 51 -3.99 -3.64 -7.48
C SER A 51 -3.48 -3.74 -8.91
N TYR A 52 -4.17 -4.54 -9.71
CA TYR A 52 -3.93 -4.70 -11.14
C TYR A 52 -5.03 -4.03 -11.99
N ASP A 53 -6.02 -3.41 -11.33
CA ASP A 53 -7.23 -2.86 -11.94
C ASP A 53 -7.39 -1.35 -11.67
N GLN A 54 -6.26 -0.63 -11.62
CA GLN A 54 -6.19 0.82 -11.40
C GLN A 54 -6.76 1.26 -10.05
N GLY A 55 -6.53 0.47 -9.00
CA GLY A 55 -6.94 0.78 -7.64
C GLY A 55 -8.41 0.50 -7.32
N LYS A 56 -9.14 -0.22 -8.20
CA LYS A 56 -10.54 -0.59 -7.92
C LYS A 56 -10.62 -1.69 -6.87
N THR A 57 -9.73 -2.67 -6.94
CA THR A 57 -9.59 -3.74 -5.96
C THR A 57 -8.13 -3.92 -5.55
N PHE A 58 -7.93 -4.32 -4.29
CA PHE A 58 -6.60 -4.50 -3.70
C PHE A 58 -6.50 -5.86 -3.03
N ALA A 59 -5.46 -6.61 -3.38
CA ALA A 59 -5.06 -7.84 -2.72
C ALA A 59 -3.95 -7.54 -1.71
N VAL A 60 -4.15 -7.96 -0.45
CA VAL A 60 -3.19 -7.74 0.64
C VAL A 60 -1.99 -8.67 0.45
N LEU A 61 -0.80 -8.07 0.47
CA LEU A 61 0.50 -8.74 0.39
C LEU A 61 1.07 -9.01 1.79
N ASP A 62 0.92 -8.05 2.71
CA ASP A 62 1.43 -8.17 4.07
C ASP A 62 0.60 -7.32 5.03
N THR A 63 0.56 -7.72 6.31
CA THR A 63 -0.14 -7.01 7.38
C THR A 63 0.72 -6.95 8.64
N ILE A 64 0.90 -5.74 9.15
CA ILE A 64 1.58 -5.49 10.42
C ILE A 64 0.52 -5.11 11.45
N TYR A 65 0.43 -5.90 12.52
CA TYR A 65 -0.54 -5.69 13.58
C TYR A 65 0.04 -4.91 14.76
N GLY A 66 -0.68 -3.87 15.21
CA GLY A 66 -0.44 -3.16 16.47
C GLY A 66 0.76 -2.20 16.49
N ASP A 67 1.86 -2.58 15.85
CA ASP A 67 3.17 -1.91 16.01
C ASP A 67 3.70 -1.27 14.72
N CYS A 68 2.83 -1.08 13.72
CA CYS A 68 3.26 -0.38 12.50
C CYS A 68 3.83 1.00 12.83
N LEU A 69 4.97 1.38 12.22
CA LEU A 69 5.72 2.63 12.45
C LEU A 69 6.46 2.72 13.80
N ILE A 70 6.31 1.76 14.71
CA ILE A 70 7.00 1.79 16.00
C ILE A 70 8.47 1.39 15.83
N ALA A 71 8.70 0.12 15.51
CA ALA A 71 10.05 -0.47 15.43
C ALA A 71 10.83 -0.04 14.19
N SER A 72 10.12 0.28 13.10
CA SER A 72 10.71 0.68 11.83
C SER A 72 9.76 1.57 11.04
N THR A 73 10.30 2.41 10.18
CA THR A 73 9.55 3.06 9.08
C THR A 73 10.00 2.54 7.71
N GLN A 74 10.84 1.51 7.71
CA GLN A 74 11.38 0.83 6.53
C GLN A 74 10.86 -0.61 6.50
N TYR A 75 10.31 -1.02 5.36
CA TYR A 75 9.71 -2.33 5.18
C TYR A 75 10.16 -2.97 3.87
N SER A 76 10.20 -4.30 3.86
CA SER A 76 10.45 -5.10 2.67
C SER A 76 9.23 -5.96 2.43
N VAL A 77 8.46 -5.64 1.40
CA VAL A 77 7.18 -6.31 1.11
C VAL A 77 7.39 -7.26 -0.05
N ASN A 78 7.22 -8.55 0.20
CA ASN A 78 7.45 -9.58 -0.80
C ASN A 78 6.35 -9.57 -1.87
N ILE A 79 6.76 -9.54 -3.14
CA ILE A 79 5.88 -9.81 -4.26
C ILE A 79 5.90 -11.32 -4.52
N PRO A 80 4.76 -12.03 -4.48
CA PRO A 80 4.71 -13.46 -4.73
C PRO A 80 5.45 -13.85 -6.03
N SER A 81 6.15 -14.97 -6.03
CA SER A 81 6.81 -15.49 -7.24
C SER A 81 5.80 -15.88 -8.33
N THR A 82 4.54 -16.08 -7.95
CA THR A 82 3.41 -16.33 -8.85
C THR A 82 2.76 -15.05 -9.36
N ALA A 83 3.26 -13.87 -9.00
CA ALA A 83 2.71 -12.62 -9.48
C ALA A 83 2.79 -12.53 -11.01
N GLY A 84 1.70 -12.12 -11.66
CA GLY A 84 1.74 -11.83 -13.08
C GLY A 84 2.31 -10.44 -13.38
N SER A 85 2.69 -10.26 -14.64
CA SER A 85 3.29 -9.02 -15.14
C SER A 85 2.26 -7.89 -15.18
N SER A 86 2.70 -6.69 -14.82
CA SER A 86 1.90 -5.47 -14.99
C SER A 86 2.81 -4.29 -15.26
N LYS A 87 2.40 -3.41 -16.17
CA LYS A 87 3.13 -2.17 -16.48
C LYS A 87 2.74 -1.02 -15.55
N ASN A 88 1.70 -1.19 -14.74
CA ASN A 88 1.09 -0.15 -13.92
C ASN A 88 0.31 -0.74 -12.73
N ALA A 89 0.93 -1.64 -11.98
CA ALA A 89 0.33 -2.14 -10.75
C ALA A 89 0.34 -1.04 -9.69
N VAL A 90 -0.77 -0.82 -9.00
CA VAL A 90 -0.86 0.16 -7.92
C VAL A 90 -0.53 -0.54 -6.61
N PHE A 91 0.59 -0.16 -5.99
CA PHE A 91 0.97 -0.60 -4.66
C PHE A 91 0.45 0.39 -3.62
N ALA A 92 -0.29 -0.10 -2.64
CA ALA A 92 -0.88 0.69 -1.58
C ALA A 92 -0.26 0.34 -0.22
N TRP A 93 0.10 1.38 0.52
CA TRP A 93 0.28 1.30 1.97
C TRP A 93 -0.96 1.90 2.63
N THR A 94 -1.47 1.23 3.66
CA THR A 94 -2.55 1.73 4.51
C THR A 94 -2.18 1.66 5.97
N TRP A 95 -2.74 2.54 6.78
CA TRP A 95 -2.53 2.55 8.22
C TRP A 95 -3.78 3.00 8.97
N ILE A 96 -4.13 2.24 10.00
CA ILE A 96 -5.14 2.60 11.01
C ILE A 96 -4.38 2.89 12.29
N ASN A 97 -4.37 4.16 12.70
CA ASN A 97 -3.63 4.61 13.87
C ASN A 97 -4.22 4.05 15.17
N LYS A 98 -3.36 3.76 16.16
CA LYS A 98 -3.79 3.18 17.44
C LYS A 98 -4.49 4.22 18.33
N ILE A 99 -3.86 5.39 18.50
CA ILE A 99 -4.35 6.46 19.40
C ILE A 99 -4.60 7.77 18.65
N GLY A 100 -5.45 8.62 19.24
CA GLY A 100 -5.92 9.87 18.62
C GLY A 100 -7.25 9.67 17.88
N ASN A 101 -7.50 10.49 16.87
CA ASN A 101 -8.69 10.39 16.02
C ASN A 101 -8.78 9.01 15.36
N ARG A 102 -9.98 8.59 14.97
CA ARG A 102 -10.16 7.35 14.21
C ARG A 102 -9.86 7.64 12.76
N GLU A 103 -8.61 7.48 12.34
CA GLU A 103 -8.14 7.87 11.01
C GLU A 103 -7.79 6.64 10.18
N TYR A 104 -7.87 6.82 8.86
CA TYR A 104 -7.41 5.85 7.88
C TYR A 104 -6.48 6.57 6.92
N TYR A 105 -5.23 6.10 6.87
CA TYR A 105 -4.20 6.61 5.99
C TYR A 105 -4.05 5.67 4.82
N MET A 106 -3.83 6.23 3.63
CA MET A 106 -3.46 5.45 2.46
C MET A 106 -2.60 6.30 1.52
N ASN A 107 -1.50 5.71 1.06
CA ASN A 107 -0.72 6.23 -0.06
C ASN A 107 -0.52 5.13 -1.08
N CYS A 108 -0.43 5.54 -2.35
CA CYS A 108 -0.25 4.65 -3.47
C CYS A 108 1.00 5.03 -4.27
N ALA A 109 1.60 4.03 -4.89
CA ALA A 109 2.70 4.18 -5.82
C ALA A 109 2.52 3.21 -6.98
N ASP A 110 2.83 3.64 -8.19
CA ASP A 110 2.75 2.78 -9.37
C ASP A 110 4.06 2.03 -9.58
N LEU A 111 3.94 0.72 -9.78
CA LEU A 111 5.04 -0.20 -9.99
C LEU A 111 4.91 -0.90 -11.33
N GLU A 112 6.04 -1.24 -11.93
CA GLU A 112 6.10 -2.27 -12.96
C GLU A 112 6.44 -3.60 -12.31
N ILE A 113 5.59 -4.61 -12.50
CA ILE A 113 5.83 -5.98 -12.07
C ILE A 113 6.27 -6.81 -13.26
N GLN A 114 7.42 -7.45 -13.16
CA GLN A 114 7.96 -8.40 -14.13
C GLN A 114 7.74 -9.82 -13.59
N GLY A 115 6.71 -10.51 -14.09
CA GLY A 115 6.27 -11.80 -13.57
C GLY A 115 5.77 -12.74 -14.67
N LEU A 116 4.84 -13.62 -14.31
CA LEU A 116 4.20 -14.55 -15.25
C LEU A 116 3.33 -13.79 -16.27
N ALA A 117 3.08 -14.39 -17.44
CA ALA A 117 2.18 -13.80 -18.43
C ALA A 117 0.72 -13.93 -17.96
N ASP A 118 -0.07 -12.87 -18.12
CA ASP A 118 -1.53 -12.83 -17.95
C ASP A 118 -2.10 -13.28 -16.59
N ASP A 119 -1.27 -13.24 -15.53
CA ASP A 119 -1.70 -13.57 -14.15
C ASP A 119 -1.89 -12.31 -13.29
N TYR A 120 -2.58 -12.44 -12.16
CA TYR A 120 -2.74 -11.38 -11.16
C TYR A 120 -2.51 -11.94 -9.76
N ILE A 121 -2.25 -11.04 -8.81
CA ILE A 121 -2.11 -11.47 -7.41
C ILE A 121 -3.51 -11.63 -6.81
N ALA A 122 -3.90 -12.86 -6.50
CA ALA A 122 -5.06 -13.16 -5.68
C ALA A 122 -4.69 -13.10 -4.19
N GLY A 123 -5.56 -12.54 -3.36
CA GLY A 123 -5.33 -12.45 -1.92
C GLY A 123 -6.53 -11.90 -1.16
N PRO A 124 -6.43 -11.80 0.18
CA PRO A 124 -7.45 -11.16 0.99
C PRO A 124 -7.70 -9.72 0.52
N LYS A 125 -8.96 -9.28 0.60
CA LYS A 125 -9.30 -7.88 0.29
C LYS A 125 -8.70 -6.95 1.33
N LEU A 126 -8.24 -5.79 0.86
CA LEU A 126 -7.79 -4.69 1.72
C LEU A 126 -8.91 -4.26 2.68
N LEU A 127 -8.58 -4.09 3.96
CA LEU A 127 -9.50 -3.58 4.97
C LEU A 127 -9.63 -2.07 4.82
N VAL A 128 -10.82 -1.58 4.49
CA VAL A 128 -11.12 -0.15 4.36
C VAL A 128 -12.06 0.27 5.49
N VAL A 129 -11.65 1.26 6.29
CA VAL A 129 -12.38 1.76 7.46
C VAL A 129 -12.21 3.27 7.61
N ASN A 130 -12.99 3.89 8.50
CA ASN A 130 -12.87 5.31 8.88
C ASN A 130 -12.82 6.29 7.68
N LEU A 131 -13.52 5.98 6.59
CA LEU A 131 -13.67 6.93 5.49
C LEU A 131 -14.57 8.10 5.92
N PRO A 132 -14.31 9.32 5.44
CA PRO A 132 -15.20 10.46 5.69
C PRO A 132 -16.58 10.19 5.09
N GLY A 133 -17.62 10.64 5.81
CA GLY A 133 -19.03 10.59 5.41
C GLY A 133 -19.63 11.98 5.34
#